data_AF-A0A1H2K099-F1
#
_entry.id   AF-A0A1H2K099-F1
#
_cell.length_a   1.000
_cell.length_b   1.000
_cell.length_c   1.000
_cell.angle_alpha   90.00
_cell.angle_beta   90.00
_cell.angle_gamma   90.00
#
_symmetry.space_group_name_H-M   'P 1'
#
loop_
_entity.id
_entity.type
_entity.pdbx_description
1 polymer ?
#
loop_
_entity_poly.entity_id
_entity_poly.type
_entity_poly.pdbx_seq_one_letter_code
_entity_poly.pdbx_strand_id
1 'polypeptide(L)' 'MLIVEDEESLADPLAFLLRKEGFEASIVNDGAQALPTFERVSPDIVLLDLMLPGCRVRRSARRCAPGRMCR' A
#
# COMPACT_ATOMS: atom_id res chain seq x y z
N MET A 1 1.54 -3.69 -6.05
CA MET A 1 1.93 -2.95 -4.83
C MET A 1 0.90 -1.87 -4.55
N LEU A 2 0.64 -1.58 -3.27
CA LEU A 2 -0.27 -0.53 -2.83
C LEU A 2 0.50 0.55 -2.06
N ILE A 3 0.31 1.81 -2.44
CA ILE A 3 0.86 2.99 -1.77
C ILE A 3 -0.30 3.68 -1.05
N VAL A 4 -0.16 3.93 0.24
CA VAL A 4 -1.13 4.65 1.06
C VAL A 4 -0.46 5.93 1.56
N GLU A 5 -0.83 7.05 0.94
CA GLU A 5 -0.17 8.36 1.06
C GLU A 5 -1.22 9.44 0.78
N ASP A 6 -1.51 10.31 1.75
CA ASP A 6 -2.53 11.36 1.61
C ASP A 6 -2.04 12.57 0.81
N GLU A 7 -0.72 12.74 0.67
CA GLU A 7 -0.14 13.80 -0.15
C GLU A 7 0.09 13.35 -1.60
N GLU A 8 -0.80 13.76 -2.52
CA GLU A 8 -0.70 13.44 -3.97
C GLU A 8 0.65 13.84 -4.58
N SER A 9 1.19 14.99 -4.16
CA SER A 9 2.50 15.49 -4.60
C SER A 9 3.66 14.56 -4.25
N LEU A 10 3.51 13.69 -3.25
CA LEU A 10 4.49 12.66 -2.88
C LEU A 10 4.15 11.32 -3.54
N ALA A 11 2.87 10.97 -3.56
CA ALA A 11 2.41 9.68 -4.06
C ALA A 11 2.67 9.47 -5.56
N ASP A 12 2.41 10.48 -6.38
CA ASP A 12 2.52 10.39 -7.84
C ASP A 12 3.96 10.20 -8.34
N PRO A 13 4.95 11.02 -7.91
CA PRO A 13 6.35 10.80 -8.28
C PRO A 13 6.87 9.44 -7.82
N LEU A 14 6.46 8.99 -6.63
CA LEU A 14 6.86 7.71 -6.07
C LEU A 14 6.30 6.55 -6.89
N ALA A 15 5.00 6.57 -7.20
CA ALA A 15 4.36 5.58 -8.06
C ALA A 15 4.97 5.57 -9.46
N PHE A 16 5.30 6.74 -10.02
CA PHE A 16 5.97 6.87 -11.30
C PHE A 16 7.34 6.17 -11.32
N LEU A 17 8.18 6.42 -10.30
CA LEU A 17 9.49 5.77 -10.17
C LEU A 17 9.35 4.26 -10.08
N LEU A 18 8.42 3.77 -9.26
CA LEU A 18 8.19 2.34 -9.07
C LEU A 18 7.68 1.67 -10.36
N ARG A 19 6.77 2.33 -11.09
CA ARG A 19 6.32 1.86 -12.41
C ARG A 19 7.45 1.83 -13.43
N LYS A 20 8.36 2.82 -13.40
CA LYS A 20 9.54 2.84 -14.26
C LYS A 20 10.49 1.67 -14.00
N GLU A 21 10.61 1.24 -12.74
CA GLU A 21 11.36 0.04 -12.34
C GLU A 21 10.61 -1.28 -12.62
N GLY A 22 9.42 -1.21 -13.22
CA GLY A 22 8.62 -2.39 -13.62
C GLY A 22 7.64 -2.89 -12.56
N PHE A 23 7.42 -2.14 -11.48
CA PHE A 23 6.42 -2.50 -10.47
C PHE A 23 5.03 -1.96 -10.83
N GLU A 24 3.99 -2.76 -10.60
CA GLU A 24 2.63 -2.25 -10.61
C GLU A 24 2.32 -1.57 -9.28
N ALA A 25 2.09 -0.26 -9.31
CA ALA A 25 1.79 0.56 -8.14
C ALA A 25 0.39 1.18 -8.23
N SER A 26 -0.46 0.88 -7.25
CA SER A 26 -1.76 1.53 -7.02
C SER A 26 -1.64 2.51 -5.86
N ILE A 27 -2.22 3.70 -6.00
CA ILE A 27 -2.19 4.76 -4.97
C ILE A 27 -3.56 4.81 -4.29
N VAL A 28 -3.54 5.01 -2.97
CA VAL A 28 -4.71 5.31 -2.15
C VAL A 28 -4.39 6.49 -1.25
N ASN A 29 -5.22 7.53 -1.34
CA ASN A 29 -5.00 8.82 -0.69
C ASN A 29 -5.81 8.96 0.62
N ASP A 30 -6.57 7.92 0.96
CA ASP A 30 -7.41 7.85 2.16
C ASP A 30 -7.15 6.53 2.87
N GLY A 31 -6.68 6.59 4.12
CA GLY A 31 -6.44 5.42 4.96
C GLY A 31 -7.68 4.51 5.12
N ALA A 32 -8.90 5.06 5.04
CA ALA A 32 -10.13 4.27 5.08
C ALA A 32 -10.32 3.40 3.83
N GLN A 33 -9.79 3.83 2.69
CA GLN A 33 -9.83 3.08 1.43
C GLN A 33 -8.67 2.08 1.28
N ALA A 34 -7.69 2.11 2.18
CA ALA A 34 -6.51 1.25 2.11
C ALA A 34 -6.87 -0.24 2.22
N LEU A 35 -7.68 -0.61 3.22
CA LEU A 35 -8.06 -2.01 3.43
C LEU A 35 -8.96 -2.58 2.32
N PRO A 36 -10.03 -1.88 1.88
CA PRO A 36 -10.82 -2.31 0.72
C PRO A 36 -9.98 -2.46 -0.56
N THR A 37 -9.02 -1.56 -0.77
CA THR A 37 -8.16 -1.61 -1.96
C THR A 37 -7.11 -2.71 -1.85
N PHE A 38 -6.58 -2.97 -0.66
CA PHE A 38 -5.68 -4.09 -0.41
C PHE A 38 -6.34 -5.42 -0.75
N GLU A 39 -7.58 -5.65 -0.31
CA GLU A 39 -8.32 -6.87 -0.62
C GLU A 39 -8.58 -7.03 -2.13
N ARG A 40 -8.93 -5.92 -2.80
CA ARG A 40 -9.27 -5.93 -4.23
C ARG A 40 -8.06 -6.09 -5.14
N VAL A 41 -6.95 -5.43 -4.82
CA VAL A 41 -5.72 -5.42 -5.63
C VAL A 41 -4.79 -6.58 -5.24
N SER A 42 -4.97 -7.15 -4.03
CA SER A 42 -4.12 -8.23 -3.49
C SER A 42 -2.61 -7.98 -3.70
N PRO A 43 -2.09 -6.82 -3.28
CA PRO A 43 -0.71 -6.44 -3.55
C PRO A 43 0.28 -7.28 -2.72
N ASP A 44 1.43 -7.62 -3.29
CA ASP A 44 2.51 -8.31 -2.56
C ASP A 44 3.21 -7.43 -1.52
N ILE A 45 3.19 -6.11 -1.73
CA ILE A 45 3.84 -5.10 -0.90
C ILE A 45 2.87 -3.92 -0.68
N VAL A 46 2.85 -3.41 0.55
CA VAL A 46 2.15 -2.18 0.92
C VAL A 46 3.17 -1.18 1.44
N LEU A 47 3.20 0.00 0.82
CA LEU A 47 3.90 1.17 1.31
C LEU A 47 2.89 2.05 2.04
N LEU A 48 3.08 2.23 3.33
CA LEU A 48 2.21 3.03 4.18
C LEU A 48 3.03 4.16 4.77
N ASP A 49 2.61 5.40 4.53
CA ASP A 49 3.25 6.52 5.20
C ASP A 49 2.89 6.56 6.69
N LEU A 50 3.90 6.81 7.52
CA LEU A 50 3.78 6.85 8.97
C LEU A 50 3.48 8.26 9.50
N MET A 51 3.53 9.28 8.64
CA MET A 51 3.15 10.65 9.02
C MET A 51 1.64 10.92 8.93
N LEU A 52 0.84 9.96 8.45
CA LEU A 52 -0.62 9.99 8.48
C LEU A 52 -1.16 10.22 9.92
N PRO A 53 -1.67 11.42 10.26
CA PRO A 53 -2.19 11.70 11.59
C PRO A 53 -3.55 11.02 11.74
N GLY A 54 -3.60 9.87 12.42
CA GLY A 54 -4.85 9.16 12.73
C GLY A 54 -4.79 7.65 12.57
N CYS A 55 -3.78 7.12 11.88
CA CYS A 55 -3.56 5.68 11.78
C CYS A 55 -2.54 5.21 12.81
N ARG A 56 -2.99 4.84 14.02
CA ARG A 56 -2.17 3.97 14.89
C ARG A 56 -2.07 2.60 14.23
N VAL A 57 -1.04 2.41 13.41
CA VAL A 57 -0.67 1.12 12.82
C VAL A 57 -0.31 0.15 13.94
N ARG A 58 -1.31 -0.56 14.47
CA ARG A 58 -1.08 -1.71 15.34
C ARG A 58 -0.45 -2.77 14.46
N ARG A 59 0.86 -3.02 14.64
CA ARG A 59 1.66 -4.04 13.97
C ARG A 59 0.84 -5.30 13.71
N SER A 60 0.35 -5.41 12.48
CA SER A 60 -0.17 -6.63 11.92
C SER A 60 0.87 -7.12 10.93
N ALA A 61 2.07 -7.41 11.43
CA ALA A 61 3.07 -8.14 10.66
C ALA A 61 2.58 -9.59 10.53
N ARG A 62 1.61 -9.82 9.65
CA ARG A 62 1.36 -11.17 9.16
C ARG A 62 2.45 -11.45 8.13
N ARG A 63 3.35 -12.35 8.53
CA ARG A 63 4.35 -12.96 7.67
C ARG A 63 3.60 -13.71 6.56
N CYS A 64 3.45 -13.11 5.38
CA CYS A 64 3.09 -13.87 4.18
C CYS A 64 4.37 -14.50 3.64
N ALA A 65 4.58 -15.76 4.01
CA ALA A 65 5.55 -16.64 3.37
C ALA A 65 5.13 -16.92 1.92
N PRO A 66 6.08 -17.25 1.01
CA PRO A 66 5.80 -17.41 -0.41
C PRO A 66 4.94 -18.66 -0.64
N GLY A 67 3.82 -18.49 -1.33
CA GLY A 67 2.99 -19.60 -1.79
C GLY A 67 1.73 -19.84 -0.97
N ARG A 68 0.66 -19.12 -1.35
CA ARG A 68 -0.76 -19.50 -1.32
C ARG A 68 -1.44 -19.84 0.02
N MET A 69 -2.51 -19.08 0.22
CA MET A 69 -3.88 -19.47 0.61
C MET A 69 -4.13 -19.86 2.07
N CYS A 70 -4.91 -19.02 2.76
CA CYS A 70 -5.88 -19.50 3.75
C CYS A 70 -7.25 -18.90 3.41
N ARG A 71 -8.24 -19.79 3.46
CA ARG A 71 -9.68 -19.56 3.24
C ARG A 71 -10.29 -18.64 4.29
#